data_AF-A0A1G7NK67-F1
#
_entry.id   AF-A0A1G7NK67-F1
#
_cell.length_a   1.000
_cell.length_b   1.000
_cell.length_c   1.000
_cell.angle_alpha   90.00
_cell.angle_beta   90.00
_cell.angle_gamma   90.00
#
_symmetry.space_group_name_H-M   'P 1'
#
loop_
_entity.id
_entity.type
_entity.pdbx_description
1 polymer ?
#
loop_
_entity_poly.entity_id
_entity_poly.type
_entity_poly.pdbx_seq_one_letter_code
_entity_poly.pdbx_strand_id
1 'polypeptide(L)'
;MRIAIIALTKNASKLANEIGQKLKGDVYVKEKYTIPEGYAIEGDFIDFVHKIFRKYQGLVFVMATGIVVRAIAGVVKDKFTDPAVVVVDEKGSLP
;
A
#
# COMPACT_ATOMS: atom_id res chain seq x y z
N MET A 1 -5.87 -3.44 14.55
CA MET A 1 -4.61 -3.33 13.78
C MET A 1 -4.83 -2.34 12.66
N ARG A 2 -4.00 -1.31 12.50
CA ARG A 2 -4.14 -0.36 11.37
C ARG A 2 -3.38 -0.85 10.16
N ILE A 3 -4.09 -1.03 9.04
CA ILE A 3 -3.53 -1.51 7.78
C ILE A 3 -3.74 -0.46 6.70
N ALA A 4 -2.71 -0.18 5.90
CA ALA A 4 -2.85 0.59 4.67
C ALA A 4 -2.74 -0.34 3.46
N ILE A 5 -3.61 -0.13 2.47
CA ILE A 5 -3.61 -0.85 1.20
C ILE A 5 -3.26 0.15 0.09
N ILE A 6 -2.21 -0.11 -0.67
CA ILE A 6 -1.62 0.85 -1.60
C ILE A 6 -1.63 0.30 -3.03
N ALA A 7 -2.14 1.08 -3.99
CA ALA A 7 -2.18 0.71 -5.41
C ALA A 7 -1.90 1.88 -6.37
N LEU A 8 -1.29 1.58 -7.52
CA LEU A 8 -0.88 2.60 -8.50
C LEU A 8 -1.57 2.53 -9.87
N THR A 9 -2.34 1.46 -10.14
CA THR A 9 -3.03 1.24 -11.41
C THR A 9 -4.53 1.09 -11.19
N LYS A 10 -5.34 1.31 -12.24
CA LYS A 10 -6.80 1.21 -12.16
C LYS A 10 -7.29 -0.14 -11.65
N ASN A 11 -6.69 -1.23 -12.14
CA ASN A 11 -7.07 -2.59 -11.75
C ASN A 11 -6.66 -2.88 -10.31
N ALA A 12 -5.43 -2.54 -9.94
CA ALA A 12 -4.95 -2.68 -8.58
C ALA A 12 -5.78 -1.86 -7.58
N SER A 13 -6.25 -0.66 -7.95
CA SER A 13 -7.11 0.17 -7.10
C SER A 13 -8.45 -0.49 -6.79
N LYS A 14 -9.03 -1.25 -7.73
CA LYS A 14 -10.25 -2.02 -7.47
C LYS A 14 -10.01 -3.13 -6.45
N LEU A 15 -8.95 -3.92 -6.66
CA LEU A 15 -8.58 -4.97 -5.72
C LEU A 15 -8.21 -4.40 -4.34
N ALA A 16 -7.50 -3.28 -4.31
CA ALA A 16 -7.16 -2.58 -3.07
C ALA A 16 -8.42 -2.14 -2.30
N ASN A 17 -9.46 -1.67 -2.99
CA ASN A 17 -10.75 -1.35 -2.39
C ASN A 17 -11.40 -2.60 -1.76
N GLU A 18 -11.44 -3.71 -2.50
CA GLU A 18 -12.02 -4.97 -1.99
C GLU A 18 -11.29 -5.48 -0.74
N ILE A 19 -9.95 -5.41 -0.74
CA ILE A 19 -9.13 -5.76 0.42
C ILE A 19 -9.41 -4.77 1.57
N GLY A 20 -9.45 -3.47 1.29
CA GLY A 20 -9.73 -2.42 2.27
C GLY A 20 -11.08 -2.61 2.97
N GLN A 21 -12.14 -2.95 2.23
CA GLN A 21 -13.46 -3.23 2.79
C GLN A 21 -13.46 -4.47 3.69
N LYS A 22 -12.80 -5.56 3.27
CA LYS A 22 -12.74 -6.81 4.06
C LYS A 22 -11.90 -6.66 5.32
N LEU A 23 -10.78 -5.93 5.24
CA LEU A 23 -9.84 -5.74 6.35
C LEU A 23 -10.13 -4.49 7.19
N LYS A 24 -11.08 -3.64 6.76
CA LYS A 24 -11.35 -2.31 7.34
C LYS A 24 -10.07 -1.46 7.39
N GLY A 25 -9.31 -1.45 6.30
CA GLY A 25 -8.04 -0.73 6.17
C GLY A 25 -8.13 0.51 5.30
N ASP A 26 -7.18 1.42 5.47
CA ASP A 26 -7.11 2.67 4.70
C ASP A 26 -6.58 2.40 3.29
N VAL A 27 -7.31 2.84 2.26
CA VAL A 27 -6.94 2.57 0.87
C VAL A 27 -6.30 3.82 0.25
N TYR A 28 -5.06 3.69 -0.21
CA TYR A 28 -4.30 4.73 -0.88
C TYR A 28 -4.10 4.39 -2.36
N VAL A 29 -4.51 5.31 -3.24
CA VAL A 29 -4.46 5.13 -4.69
C VAL A 29 -3.96 6.39 -5.38
N LYS A 30 -3.48 6.30 -6.63
CA LYS A 30 -3.25 7.50 -7.43
C LYS A 30 -4.53 8.32 -7.54
N GLU A 31 -4.41 9.65 -7.50
CA GLU A 31 -5.54 10.59 -7.53
C GLU A 31 -6.57 10.30 -8.64
N LYS A 32 -6.11 9.96 -9.85
CA LYS A 32 -6.98 9.57 -10.98
C LYS A 32 -7.79 8.28 -10.78
N TYR A 33 -7.50 7.51 -9.73
CA TYR A 33 -8.15 6.24 -9.38
C TYR A 33 -8.78 6.28 -7.99
N THR A 34 -8.91 7.46 -7.38
CA THR A 34 -9.57 7.65 -6.09
C THR A 34 -10.97 7.05 -6.09
N ILE A 35 -11.28 6.39 -5.00
CA ILE A 35 -12.54 5.71 -4.73
C ILE A 35 -13.23 6.39 -3.53
N PRO A 36 -14.54 6.22 -3.33
CA PRO A 36 -15.21 6.69 -2.12
C PRO A 36 -14.51 6.14 -0.87
N GLU A 37 -14.31 7.00 0.15
CA GLU A 37 -13.58 6.68 1.39
C GLU A 37 -12.08 6.34 1.23
N GLY A 38 -11.54 6.43 0.00
CA GLY A 38 -10.12 6.23 -0.28
C GLY A 38 -9.33 7.54 -0.26
N TYR A 39 -8.03 7.42 0.01
CA TYR A 39 -7.09 8.54 0.03
C TYR A 39 -6.28 8.59 -1.27
N ALA A 40 -6.04 9.80 -1.76
CA ALA A 40 -5.10 10.01 -2.86
C ALA A 40 -3.65 9.92 -2.34
N ILE A 41 -2.78 9.28 -3.12
CA ILE A 41 -1.34 9.36 -2.95
C ILE A 41 -0.89 10.73 -3.44
N GLU A 42 -0.31 11.52 -2.53
CA GLU A 42 0.20 12.86 -2.82
C GLU A 42 1.72 12.82 -3.03
N GLY A 43 2.19 13.55 -4.04
CA GLY A 43 3.62 13.72 -4.30
C GLY A 43 4.31 12.49 -4.89
N ASP A 44 5.61 12.36 -4.63
CA ASP A 44 6.40 11.20 -5.03
C ASP A 44 6.00 9.94 -4.25
N PHE A 45 6.01 8.80 -4.94
CA PHE A 45 5.56 7.54 -4.35
C PHE A 45 6.48 7.06 -3.21
N ILE A 46 7.78 7.21 -3.35
CA ILE A 46 8.75 6.78 -2.35
C ILE A 46 8.61 7.66 -1.10
N ASP A 47 8.54 8.97 -1.28
CA ASP A 47 8.32 9.92 -0.18
C ASP A 47 7.01 9.64 0.56
N PHE A 48 5.94 9.35 -0.18
CA PHE A 48 4.66 8.93 0.39
C PHE A 48 4.81 7.64 1.22
N VAL A 49 5.44 6.60 0.67
CA VAL A 49 5.67 5.33 1.37
C VAL A 49 6.47 5.58 2.65
N HIS A 50 7.53 6.38 2.58
CA HIS A 50 8.34 6.74 3.74
C HIS A 50 7.52 7.45 4.82
N LYS A 51 6.64 8.39 4.42
CA LYS A 51 5.76 9.14 5.33
C LYS A 51 4.76 8.25 6.06
N ILE A 52 4.25 7.20 5.41
CA ILE A 52 3.25 6.31 6.02
C ILE A 52 3.84 5.06 6.67
N PHE A 53 5.11 4.72 6.39
CA PHE A 53 5.71 3.43 6.74
C PHE A 53 5.49 3.05 8.20
N ARG A 54 5.73 3.97 9.13
CA ARG A 54 5.60 3.73 10.58
C ARG A 54 4.26 4.15 11.18
N LYS A 55 3.33 4.68 10.37
CA LYS A 55 1.99 5.07 10.84
C LYS A 55 1.05 3.88 10.96
N TYR A 56 1.34 2.83 10.20
CA TYR A 56 0.58 1.60 10.11
C TYR A 56 1.32 0.43 10.73
N GLN A 57 0.58 -0.60 11.12
CA GLN A 57 1.14 -1.87 11.60
C GLN A 57 1.31 -2.87 10.45
N GLY A 58 0.56 -2.66 9.36
CA GLY A 58 0.68 -3.46 8.14
C GLY A 58 0.50 -2.61 6.89
N LEU A 59 1.28 -2.90 5.86
CA LEU A 59 1.20 -2.31 4.53
C LEU A 59 0.95 -3.43 3.51
N VAL A 60 -0.11 -3.30 2.73
CA VAL A 60 -0.45 -4.22 1.64
C VAL A 60 -0.28 -3.48 0.32
N PHE A 61 0.69 -3.88 -0.49
CA PHE A 61 0.94 -3.29 -1.79
C PHE A 61 0.34 -4.16 -2.89
N VAL A 62 -0.58 -3.60 -3.67
CA VAL A 62 -1.16 -4.26 -4.85
C VAL A 62 -0.44 -3.74 -6.10
N MET A 63 0.76 -4.26 -6.36
CA MET A 63 1.64 -3.87 -7.47
C MET A 63 2.86 -4.79 -7.57
N ALA A 64 3.72 -4.57 -8.57
CA ALA A 64 4.94 -5.33 -8.76
C ALA A 64 5.91 -5.22 -7.56
N THR A 65 6.37 -6.37 -7.05
CA THR A 65 7.28 -6.49 -5.89
C THR A 65 8.54 -5.65 -6.02
N GLY A 66 9.13 -5.55 -7.21
CA GLY A 66 10.33 -4.76 -7.42
C GLY A 66 10.14 -3.26 -7.13
N ILE A 67 8.94 -2.72 -7.37
CA ILE A 67 8.62 -1.33 -7.02
C ILE A 67 8.54 -1.18 -5.50
N VAL A 68 7.86 -2.12 -4.83
CA VAL A 68 7.67 -2.11 -3.38
C VAL A 68 9.01 -2.17 -2.65
N VAL A 69 9.87 -3.13 -3.01
CA VAL A 69 11.19 -3.29 -2.36
C VAL A 69 12.02 -2.03 -2.47
N ARG A 70 12.04 -1.37 -3.64
CA ARG A 70 12.75 -0.09 -3.82
C ARG A 70 12.13 1.04 -3.00
N ALA A 71 10.81 1.08 -2.88
CA ALA A 71 10.11 2.13 -2.15
C ALA A 71 10.27 2.02 -0.62
N ILE A 72 10.44 0.80 -0.07
CA ILE A 72 10.63 0.62 1.38
C ILE A 72 12.10 0.62 1.81
N ALA A 73 13.04 0.43 0.87
CA ALA A 73 14.46 0.21 1.18
C ALA A 73 15.08 1.31 2.08
N GLY A 74 14.64 2.55 1.96
CA GLY A 74 15.17 3.69 2.74
C GLY A 74 14.61 3.83 4.16
N VAL A 75 13.58 3.05 4.53
CA VAL A 75 12.86 3.22 5.81
C VAL A 75 12.75 1.96 6.66
N VAL A 76 13.15 0.81 6.11
CA VAL A 76 13.33 -0.42 6.89
C VAL A 76 14.52 -0.22 7.85
N LYS A 77 14.31 -0.51 9.13
CA LYS A 77 15.29 -0.25 10.19
C LYS A 77 15.37 -1.37 11.23
N ASP A 78 14.24 -1.91 11.68
CA ASP A 78 14.20 -2.83 12.80
C ASP A 78 13.01 -3.79 12.72
N LYS A 79 13.30 -5.09 12.75
CA LYS A 79 12.32 -6.17 12.59
C LYS A 79 11.22 -6.23 13.65
N PHE A 80 11.41 -5.58 14.80
CA PHE A 80 10.44 -5.59 15.90
C PHE A 80 9.47 -4.41 15.82
N THR A 81 9.86 -3.33 15.14
CA THR A 81 9.09 -2.09 15.07
C THR A 81 8.61 -1.72 13.68
N ASP A 82 9.23 -2.24 12.63
CA ASP A 82 8.80 -2.02 11.26
C ASP A 82 7.45 -2.71 10.99
N PRO A 83 6.58 -2.12 10.14
CA PRO A 83 5.30 -2.70 9.82
C PRO A 83 5.46 -4.04 9.09
N ALA A 84 4.45 -4.91 9.22
CA ALA A 84 4.34 -6.04 8.31
C ALA A 84 4.14 -5.53 6.86
N VAL A 85 4.87 -6.08 5.91
CA VAL A 85 4.73 -5.73 4.48
C VAL A 85 4.28 -6.95 3.70
N VAL A 86 3.18 -6.81 2.96
CA VAL A 86 2.65 -7.83 2.06
C VAL A 86 2.57 -7.24 0.65
N VAL A 87 2.97 -8.03 -0.35
CA VAL A 87 2.82 -7.67 -1.76
C VAL A 87 1.88 -8.65 -2.41
N VAL A 88 0.90 -8.13 -3.15
CA VAL A 88 -0.09 -8.90 -3.89
C VAL A 88 -0.04 -8.48 -5.35
N ASP A 89 -0.08 -9.43 -6.26
CA ASP A 89 -0.21 -9.12 -7.68
C ASP A 89 -1.59 -8.53 -7.99
N GLU A 90 -1.71 -7.82 -9.11
CA GLU A 90 -2.99 -7.20 -9.53
C GLU A 90 -4.09 -8.24 -9.82
N LYS A 91 -3.74 -9.52 -10.00
CA LYS A 91 -4.70 -10.64 -10.10
C LYS A 91 -5.16 -11.20 -8.75
N GLY A 92 -4.68 -10.64 -7.63
CA GLY A 92 -4.99 -11.16 -6.28
C GLY A 92 -4.24 -12.43 -5.92
N SER A 93 -3.28 -12.85 -6.74
CA SER A 93 -2.36 -13.95 -6.41
C SER A 93 -1.19 -13.41 -5.61
N LEU A 94 -0.76 -14.17 -4.60
CA LEU A 94 0.53 -13.95 -3.96
C LEU A 94 1.60 -14.54 -4.89
N PRO A 95 2.65 -13.77 -5.26
CA PRO A 95 3.77 -14.31 -6.03
C PRO A 95 4.58 -15.33 -5.24
#